data_AF-A0A158AVU8-F1
#
_entry.id   AF-A0A158AVU8-F1
#
_cell.length_a   1.000
_cell.length_b   1.000
_cell.length_c   1.000
_cell.angle_alpha   90.00
_cell.angle_beta   90.00
_cell.angle_gamma   90.00
#
_symmetry.space_group_name_H-M   'P 1'
#
loop_
_entity.id
_entity.type
_entity.pdbx_description
1 polymer ?
#
loop_
_entity_poly.entity_id
_entity_poly.type
_entity_poly.pdbx_seq_one_letter_code
_entity_poly.pdbx_strand_id
1 'polypeptide(L)'
;MTQLPGSAARLARPAYARLMRICAALACAHALRLVVSAEARARFTVTTGLPPLTALQSHPRGDHDDLPLDEPLDFFSRRGLIVAGLALALRAAGGEAQRQRMQLRLPRDCAEAAAQWRLPCVSPRIALELFGDALHLLNARGATC
;
A
#
# COMPACT_ATOMS: atom_id res chain seq x y z
N MET A 1 19.92 -6.46 8.33
CA MET A 1 19.38 -6.68 6.97
C MET A 1 17.90 -6.97 7.09
N THR A 2 17.04 -5.99 6.84
CA THR A 2 15.59 -6.15 7.01
C THR A 2 15.00 -6.73 5.73
N GLN A 3 14.54 -7.99 5.78
CA GLN A 3 13.89 -8.65 4.65
C GLN A 3 12.39 -8.40 4.70
N LEU A 4 11.80 -7.97 3.59
CA LEU A 4 10.34 -7.99 3.43
C LEU A 4 9.79 -9.41 3.63
N PRO A 5 8.61 -9.56 4.26
CA PRO A 5 8.03 -10.86 4.55
C PRO A 5 7.92 -11.73 3.29
N GLY A 6 8.53 -12.92 3.34
CA GLY A 6 8.72 -13.82 2.19
C GLY A 6 7.43 -14.35 1.55
N SER A 7 6.28 -14.23 2.23
CA SER A 7 4.97 -14.57 1.65
C SER A 7 4.55 -13.62 0.54
N ALA A 8 4.99 -12.35 0.57
CA ALA A 8 4.69 -11.40 -0.51
C ALA A 8 5.27 -11.87 -1.85
N ALA A 9 6.43 -12.55 -1.86
CA ALA A 9 7.10 -13.04 -3.06
C ALA A 9 6.27 -14.10 -3.83
N ARG A 10 5.40 -14.83 -3.13
CA ARG A 10 4.59 -15.93 -3.70
C ARG A 10 3.22 -15.47 -4.24
N LEU A 11 2.85 -14.21 -4.02
CA LEU A 11 1.55 -13.70 -4.47
C LEU A 11 1.45 -13.65 -6.00
N ALA A 12 0.29 -14.03 -6.54
CA ALA A 12 -0.06 -13.74 -7.92
C ALA A 12 -0.06 -12.23 -8.19
N ARG A 13 0.20 -11.81 -9.44
CA ARG A 13 0.26 -10.38 -9.83
C ARG A 13 -0.96 -9.55 -9.35
N PRO A 14 -2.22 -10.02 -9.48
CA PRO A 14 -3.37 -9.24 -9.01
C PRO A 14 -3.38 -9.03 -7.49
N ALA A 15 -2.95 -10.03 -6.71
CA ALA A 15 -2.84 -9.95 -5.27
C ALA A 15 -1.69 -9.02 -4.85
N TYR A 16 -0.57 -9.03 -5.57
CA TYR A 16 0.53 -8.11 -5.35
C TYR A 16 0.15 -6.65 -5.63
N ALA A 17 -0.57 -6.39 -6.73
CA ALA A 17 -1.11 -5.07 -7.02
C ALA A 17 -2.15 -4.62 -5.98
N ARG A 18 -2.93 -5.55 -5.41
CA ARG A 18 -3.83 -5.26 -4.28
C ARG A 18 -3.05 -4.92 -3.02
N LEU A 19 -1.97 -5.66 -2.72
CA LEU A 19 -1.09 -5.37 -1.59
C LEU A 19 -0.52 -3.95 -1.66
N MET A 20 -0.03 -3.50 -2.82
CA MET A 20 0.47 -2.13 -2.97
C MET A 20 -0.64 -1.11 -2.67
N ARG A 21 -1.84 -1.31 -3.22
CA ARG A 21 -2.97 -0.41 -2.96
C ARG A 21 -3.36 -0.35 -1.48
N ILE A 22 -3.34 -1.49 -0.78
CA ILE A 22 -3.59 -1.54 0.67
C ILE A 22 -2.50 -0.78 1.42
N CYS A 23 -1.23 -1.00 1.07
CA CYS A 23 -0.10 -0.31 1.67
C CYS A 23 -0.22 1.21 1.53
N ALA A 24 -0.54 1.70 0.33
CA ALA A 24 -0.79 3.12 0.08
C ALA A 24 -1.98 3.66 0.90
N ALA A 25 -3.09 2.91 0.96
CA ALA A 25 -4.25 3.32 1.73
C ALA A 25 -3.95 3.40 3.24
N LEU A 26 -3.17 2.44 3.77
CA LEU A 26 -2.76 2.45 5.18
C LEU A 26 -1.79 3.58 5.52
N ALA A 27 -0.94 4.02 4.57
CA ALA A 27 -0.08 5.19 4.76
C ALA A 27 -0.89 6.46 5.03
N CYS A 28 -2.13 6.49 4.56
CA CYS A 28 -3.08 7.60 4.71
C CYS A 28 -4.32 7.20 5.54
N ALA A 29 -4.17 6.24 6.45
CA ALA A 29 -5.30 5.69 7.20
C ALA A 29 -6.03 6.74 8.05
N HIS A 30 -5.33 7.77 8.52
CA HIS A 30 -5.93 8.84 9.32
C HIS A 30 -6.88 9.69 8.47
N ALA A 31 -6.43 10.20 7.32
CA ALA A 31 -7.31 10.92 6.38
C ALA A 31 -8.49 10.05 5.93
N LEU A 32 -8.27 8.76 5.68
CA LEU A 32 -9.34 7.83 5.31
C LEU A 32 -10.39 7.65 6.40
N ARG A 33 -10.06 7.79 7.70
CA ARG A 33 -11.05 7.75 8.80
C ARG A 33 -12.01 8.94 8.77
N LEU A 34 -11.58 10.08 8.25
CA LEU A 34 -12.44 11.27 8.10
C LEU A 34 -13.54 11.07 7.05
N VAL A 35 -13.46 10.02 6.22
CA VAL A 35 -14.50 9.69 5.24
C VAL A 35 -15.71 9.05 5.93
N VAL A 36 -16.72 9.89 6.20
CA VAL A 36 -17.99 9.49 6.85
C VAL A 36 -19.13 9.20 5.88
N SER A 37 -19.06 9.71 4.63
CA SER A 37 -20.12 9.50 3.64
C SER A 37 -20.24 8.04 3.21
N ALA A 38 -21.45 7.49 3.32
CA ALA A 38 -21.76 6.13 2.86
C ALA A 38 -21.54 5.96 1.34
N GLU A 39 -21.87 6.99 0.56
CA GLU A 39 -21.63 7.01 -0.89
C GLU A 39 -20.14 6.96 -1.21
N ALA A 40 -19.33 7.78 -0.53
CA ALA A 40 -17.89 7.79 -0.72
C ALA A 40 -17.25 6.43 -0.36
N ARG A 41 -17.73 5.79 0.71
CA ARG A 41 -17.30 4.45 1.13
C ARG A 41 -17.64 3.38 0.08
N ALA A 42 -18.86 3.41 -0.47
CA ALA A 42 -19.28 2.48 -1.51
C ALA A 42 -18.46 2.68 -2.79
N ARG A 43 -18.29 3.94 -3.22
CA ARG A 43 -17.51 4.30 -4.40
C ARG A 43 -16.05 3.88 -4.26
N PHE A 44 -15.46 4.06 -3.08
CA PHE A 44 -14.07 3.70 -2.82
C PHE A 44 -13.78 2.23 -3.18
N THR A 45 -14.60 1.28 -2.70
CA THR A 45 -14.39 -0.15 -2.99
C THR A 45 -14.50 -0.46 -4.49
N VAL A 46 -15.49 0.11 -5.17
CA VAL A 46 -15.70 -0.10 -6.61
C VAL A 46 -14.52 0.47 -7.42
N THR A 47 -14.15 1.72 -7.15
CA THR A 47 -13.12 2.41 -7.92
C THR A 47 -11.74 1.85 -7.62
N THR A 48 -11.42 1.53 -6.36
CA THR A 48 -10.07 1.10 -5.99
C THR A 48 -9.87 -0.40 -6.07
N GLY A 49 -10.93 -1.22 -5.99
CA GLY A 49 -10.84 -2.69 -5.87
C GLY A 49 -10.20 -3.17 -4.56
N LEU A 50 -10.24 -2.33 -3.52
CA LEU A 50 -9.82 -2.61 -2.15
C LEU A 50 -10.97 -3.18 -1.31
N PRO A 51 -10.69 -3.71 -0.10
CA PRO A 51 -11.74 -4.04 0.87
C PRO A 51 -12.67 -2.84 1.17
N PRO A 52 -13.83 -3.08 1.82
CA PRO A 52 -14.64 -2.01 2.38
C PRO A 52 -13.77 -1.03 3.15
N LEU A 53 -13.99 0.27 2.94
CA LEU A 53 -13.19 1.31 3.58
C LEU A 53 -13.19 1.17 5.11
N THR A 54 -14.26 0.64 5.68
CA THR A 54 -14.39 0.34 7.11
C THR A 54 -13.27 -0.56 7.65
N ALA A 55 -12.78 -1.53 6.87
CA ALA A 55 -11.69 -2.40 7.29
C ALA A 55 -10.33 -1.67 7.37
N LEU A 56 -10.15 -0.63 6.55
CA LEU A 56 -8.98 0.25 6.62
C LEU A 56 -9.13 1.26 7.75
N GLN A 57 -10.35 1.79 7.95
CA GLN A 57 -10.65 2.75 9.01
C GLN A 57 -10.51 2.15 10.40
N SER A 58 -10.87 0.87 10.58
CA SER A 58 -10.69 0.15 11.85
C SER A 58 -9.25 -0.25 12.15
N HIS A 59 -8.32 -0.03 11.21
CA HIS A 59 -6.93 -0.40 11.41
C HIS A 59 -6.25 0.55 12.42
N PRO A 60 -5.45 0.04 13.39
CA PRO A 60 -4.76 0.88 14.39
C PRO A 60 -3.87 1.97 13.78
N ARG A 61 -3.38 1.76 12.55
CA ARG A 61 -2.57 2.76 11.84
C ARG A 61 -3.24 4.13 11.72
N GLY A 62 -4.58 4.20 11.65
CA GLY A 62 -5.28 5.49 11.56
C GLY A 62 -5.30 6.30 12.85
N ASP A 63 -4.81 5.75 13.97
CA ASP A 63 -4.60 6.49 15.24
C ASP A 63 -3.31 7.32 15.22
N HIS A 64 -2.49 7.17 14.17
CA HIS A 64 -1.27 7.92 13.96
C HIS A 64 -1.41 8.80 12.71
N ASP A 65 -0.67 9.91 12.69
CA ASP A 65 -0.63 10.82 11.53
C ASP A 65 -0.29 10.07 10.23
N ASP A 66 -0.85 10.53 9.12
CA ASP A 66 -0.52 10.00 7.82
C ASP A 66 0.97 10.16 7.50
N LEU A 67 1.53 9.23 6.74
CA LEU A 67 2.92 9.35 6.33
C LEU A 67 3.08 10.57 5.41
N PRO A 68 4.14 11.38 5.60
CA PRO A 68 4.43 12.51 4.72
C PRO A 68 4.87 11.98 3.35
N LEU A 69 3.92 11.91 2.42
CA LEU A 69 4.17 11.60 1.02
C LEU A 69 4.51 12.91 0.28
N ASP A 70 5.49 12.85 -0.63
CA ASP A 70 5.93 14.04 -1.38
C ASP A 70 4.86 14.59 -2.34
N GLU A 71 3.86 13.77 -2.69
CA GLU A 71 2.74 14.16 -3.54
C GLU A 71 1.41 13.75 -2.89
N PRO A 72 0.34 14.55 -3.05
CA PRO A 72 -0.98 14.19 -2.56
C PRO A 72 -1.50 12.93 -3.26
N LEU A 73 -2.00 11.97 -2.47
CA LEU A 73 -2.49 10.71 -3.00
C LEU A 73 -3.96 10.81 -3.43
N ASP A 74 -4.24 10.55 -4.70
CA ASP A 74 -5.62 10.32 -5.15
C ASP A 74 -6.09 8.93 -4.72
N PHE A 75 -6.92 8.90 -3.68
CA PHE A 75 -7.50 7.69 -3.10
C PHE A 75 -8.41 6.90 -4.05
N PHE A 76 -8.90 7.51 -5.14
CA PHE A 76 -9.73 6.83 -6.13
C PHE A 76 -8.92 6.32 -7.33
N SER A 77 -7.65 6.72 -7.47
CA SER A 77 -6.78 6.24 -8.53
C SER A 77 -6.15 4.89 -8.19
N ARG A 78 -6.58 3.82 -8.88
CA ARG A 78 -5.91 2.50 -8.75
C ARG A 78 -4.42 2.58 -9.05
N ARG A 79 -4.06 3.32 -10.10
CA ARG A 79 -2.66 3.50 -10.51
C ARG A 79 -1.89 4.29 -9.46
N GLY A 80 -2.44 5.40 -8.97
CA GLY A 80 -1.82 6.21 -7.92
C GLY A 80 -1.54 5.40 -6.65
N LEU A 81 -2.53 4.62 -6.20
CA LEU A 81 -2.38 3.72 -5.06
C LEU A 81 -1.34 2.60 -5.30
N ILE A 82 -1.23 2.04 -6.51
CA ILE A 82 -0.19 1.05 -6.83
C ILE A 82 1.20 1.69 -6.77
N VAL A 83 1.37 2.87 -7.39
CA VAL A 83 2.64 3.58 -7.45
C VAL A 83 3.10 3.99 -6.05
N ALA A 84 2.21 4.52 -5.22
CA ALA A 84 2.49 4.91 -3.84
C ALA A 84 2.89 3.72 -2.98
N GLY A 85 2.11 2.63 -3.08
CA GLY A 85 2.38 1.41 -2.34
C GLY A 85 3.71 0.78 -2.73
N LEU A 86 4.05 0.80 -4.03
CA LEU A 86 5.34 0.30 -4.51
C LEU A 86 6.49 1.20 -4.03
N ALA A 87 6.34 2.53 -4.05
CA ALA A 87 7.37 3.44 -3.55
C ALA A 87 7.70 3.18 -2.07
N LEU A 88 6.66 3.02 -1.23
CA LEU A 88 6.79 2.62 0.17
C LEU A 88 7.47 1.26 0.31
N ALA A 89 7.06 0.28 -0.49
CA ALA A 89 7.63 -1.06 -0.45
C ALA A 89 9.11 -1.07 -0.89
N LEU A 90 9.48 -0.26 -1.88
CA LEU A 90 10.87 -0.05 -2.30
C LEU A 90 11.69 0.62 -1.21
N ARG A 91 11.10 1.59 -0.48
CA ARG A 91 11.73 2.22 0.68
C ARG A 91 12.02 1.23 1.81
N ALA A 92 11.16 0.22 1.97
CA ALA A 92 11.33 -0.86 2.94
C ALA A 92 12.28 -1.98 2.50
N ALA A 93 12.64 -2.05 1.22
CA ALA A 93 13.43 -3.16 0.66
C ALA A 93 14.88 -3.14 1.17
N GLY A 94 15.39 -4.32 1.54
CA GLY A 94 16.72 -4.48 2.14
C GLY A 94 17.90 -4.50 1.16
N GLY A 95 17.67 -4.32 -0.15
CA GLY A 95 18.72 -4.30 -1.16
C GLY A 95 18.21 -4.27 -2.61
N GLU A 96 19.13 -4.03 -3.55
CA GLU A 96 18.81 -3.78 -4.97
C GLU A 96 18.12 -4.96 -5.66
N ALA A 97 18.60 -6.19 -5.42
CA ALA A 97 17.99 -7.39 -6.00
C ALA A 97 16.51 -7.56 -5.58
N GLN A 98 16.18 -7.20 -4.34
CA GLN A 98 14.79 -7.23 -3.85
C GLN A 98 13.95 -6.14 -4.52
N ARG A 99 14.49 -4.92 -4.64
CA ARG A 99 13.84 -3.80 -5.33
C ARG A 99 13.50 -4.12 -6.78
N GLN A 100 14.44 -4.72 -7.52
CA GLN A 100 14.22 -5.12 -8.91
C GLN A 100 13.13 -6.18 -9.03
N ARG A 101 13.16 -7.22 -8.17
CA ARG A 101 12.12 -8.26 -8.15
C ARG A 101 10.74 -7.69 -7.88
N MET A 102 10.62 -6.67 -7.04
CA MET A 102 9.34 -6.01 -6.74
C MET A 102 8.82 -5.22 -7.95
N GLN A 103 9.70 -4.46 -8.61
CA GLN A 103 9.37 -3.70 -9.81
C GLN A 103 8.88 -4.58 -10.97
N LEU A 104 9.52 -5.74 -11.20
CA LEU A 104 9.16 -6.68 -12.27
C LEU A 104 7.77 -7.32 -12.14
N ARG A 105 7.08 -7.13 -11.02
CA ARG A 105 5.76 -7.72 -10.76
C ARG A 105 4.60 -6.83 -11.15
N LEU A 106 4.89 -5.58 -11.50
CA LEU A 106 3.91 -4.57 -11.87
C LEU A 106 4.18 -4.05 -13.28
N PRO A 107 3.20 -3.38 -13.91
CA PRO A 107 3.42 -2.67 -15.16
C PRO A 107 4.63 -1.72 -15.07
N ARG A 108 5.40 -1.64 -16.16
CA ARG A 108 6.66 -0.91 -16.21
C ARG A 108 6.49 0.57 -15.86
N ASP A 109 5.42 1.21 -16.34
CA ASP A 109 5.11 2.60 -16.04
C ASP A 109 4.89 2.85 -14.54
N CYS A 110 4.26 1.91 -13.85
CA CYS A 110 4.06 1.99 -12.41
C CYS A 110 5.37 1.80 -11.64
N ALA A 111 6.23 0.89 -12.11
CA ALA A 111 7.53 0.63 -11.51
C ALA A 111 8.47 1.83 -11.64
N GLU A 112 8.54 2.44 -12.83
CA GLU A 112 9.36 3.62 -13.10
C GLU A 112 8.87 4.81 -12.27
N ALA A 113 7.56 5.08 -12.22
CA ALA A 113 6.99 6.15 -11.41
C ALA A 113 7.28 5.95 -9.92
N ALA A 114 7.12 4.73 -9.40
CA ALA A 114 7.38 4.43 -7.99
C ALA A 114 8.85 4.55 -7.60
N ALA A 115 9.77 4.22 -8.52
CA ALA A 115 11.20 4.35 -8.28
C ALA A 115 11.68 5.81 -8.24
N GLN A 116 10.96 6.71 -8.93
CA GLN A 116 11.23 8.15 -8.94
C GLN A 116 10.63 8.87 -7.73
N TRP A 117 9.62 8.28 -7.08
CA TRP A 117 8.97 8.89 -5.93
C TRP A 117 9.91 8.96 -4.73
N ARG A 118 10.19 10.18 -4.29
CA ARG A 118 10.97 10.45 -3.10
C ARG A 118 10.07 10.33 -1.86
N LEU A 119 10.65 9.77 -0.79
CA LEU A 119 10.02 9.60 0.52
C LEU A 119 11.04 9.96 1.62
N PRO A 120 11.57 11.20 1.61
CA PRO A 120 12.69 11.60 2.47
C PRO A 120 12.34 11.48 3.96
N CYS A 121 11.09 11.76 4.31
CA CYS A 121 10.59 11.77 5.68
C CYS A 121 10.10 10.39 6.17
N VAL A 122 10.02 9.38 5.29
CA VAL A 122 9.61 8.02 5.67
C VAL A 122 10.85 7.16 5.92
N SER A 123 11.00 6.65 7.13
CA SER A 123 12.10 5.73 7.44
C SER A 123 11.87 4.34 6.81
N PRO A 124 12.93 3.61 6.43
CA PRO A 124 12.80 2.22 5.94
C PRO A 124 12.08 1.29 6.93
N ARG A 125 12.25 1.52 8.24
CA ARG A 125 11.60 0.74 9.30
C ARG A 125 10.08 0.92 9.28
N ILE A 126 9.61 2.17 9.27
CA ILE A 126 8.18 2.48 9.22
C ILE A 126 7.54 1.93 7.94
N ALA A 127 8.24 2.06 6.80
CA ALA A 127 7.76 1.50 5.54
C ALA A 127 7.64 -0.03 5.59
N LEU A 128 8.55 -0.72 6.29
CA LEU A 128 8.49 -2.16 6.48
C LEU A 128 7.35 -2.59 7.41
N GLU A 129 7.15 -1.90 8.52
CA GLU A 129 6.03 -2.11 9.45
C GLU A 129 4.71 -1.98 8.68
N LEU A 130 4.55 -0.89 7.93
CA LEU A 130 3.36 -0.64 7.10
C LEU A 130 3.14 -1.74 6.04
N PHE A 131 4.21 -2.22 5.41
CA PHE A 131 4.12 -3.32 4.44
C PHE A 131 3.67 -4.63 5.11
N GLY A 132 4.12 -4.88 6.35
CA GLY A 132 3.69 -6.00 7.17
C GLY A 132 2.20 -5.94 7.48
N ASP A 133 1.71 -4.79 7.93
CA ASP A 133 0.30 -4.54 8.22
C ASP A 133 -0.57 -4.75 6.98
N ALA A 134 -0.15 -4.20 5.84
CA ALA A 134 -0.85 -4.37 4.56
C ALA A 134 -0.95 -5.84 4.15
N LEU A 135 0.11 -6.61 4.38
CA LEU A 135 0.14 -8.04 4.08
C LEU A 135 -0.74 -8.84 5.04
N HIS A 136 -0.78 -8.48 6.32
CA HIS A 136 -1.69 -9.07 7.28
C HIS A 136 -3.15 -8.84 6.87
N LEU A 137 -3.50 -7.61 6.50
CA LEU A 137 -4.85 -7.25 6.05
C LEU A 137 -5.24 -7.95 4.73
N LEU A 138 -4.28 -8.13 3.80
CA LEU A 138 -4.51 -8.91 2.59
C LEU A 138 -4.84 -10.38 2.91
N ASN A 139 -4.10 -10.98 3.84
CA ASN A 139 -4.24 -12.40 4.19
C ASN A 139 -5.46 -12.68 5.08
N ALA A 140 -5.86 -11.75 5.95
CA ALA A 140 -7.07 -11.87 6.76
C ALA A 140 -8.34 -12.07 5.90
N ARG A 141 -8.33 -11.58 4.65
CA ARG A 141 -9.41 -11.84 3.68
C ARG A 141 -9.24 -13.12 2.86
N GLY A 142 -8.05 -13.71 2.81
CA GLY A 142 -7.84 -15.01 2.18
C GLY A 142 -8.38 -16.18 3.02
N ALA A 143 -8.52 -15.99 4.34
CA ALA A 143 -9.03 -16.98 5.28
C ALA A 143 -10.58 -17.02 5.37
N THR A 144 -11.29 -16.15 4.65
CA THR A 144 -12.75 -16.04 4.66
C THR A 144 -13.40 -16.55 3.38
N CYS A 145 -12.73 -17.46 2.67
CA CYS A 145 -13.30 -18.18 1.51
C CYS A 145 -13.48 -19.65 1.84
#